data_AF-A0A2P2P0Y9-F1
#
_entry.id   AF-A0A2P2P0Y9-F1
#
_cell.length_a   1.000
_cell.length_b   1.000
_cell.length_c   1.000
_cell.angle_alpha   90.00
_cell.angle_beta   90.00
_cell.angle_gamma   90.00
#
_symmetry.space_group_name_H-M   'P 1'
#
loop_
_entity.id
_entity.type
_entity.pdbx_description
1 polymer ?
#
loop_
_entity_poly.entity_id
_entity_poly.type
_entity_poly.pdbx_seq_one_letter_code
_entity_poly.pdbx_strand_id
1 'polypeptide(L)'
;MLVKRAKDRVDTEYVKSVVQLVSLSRASPATDGVLIISQWSKLGLERIDFGMGRPVHVGPICSDKYCYIAPVYNQTDAVKVFVAIPASSVDQYEHLLKCPRS
;
A
#
# COMPACT_ATOMS: atom_id res chain seq x y z
N MET A 1 -14.79 -9.31 5.05
CA MET A 1 -13.87 -10.26 5.72
C MET A 1 -12.78 -10.86 4.81
N LEU A 2 -12.80 -10.65 3.48
CA LEU A 2 -11.82 -11.27 2.57
C LEU A 2 -10.37 -10.86 2.87
N VAL A 3 -10.10 -9.56 3.00
CA VAL A 3 -8.75 -9.05 3.28
C VAL A 3 -8.19 -9.60 4.60
N LYS A 4 -9.01 -9.65 5.66
CA LYS A 4 -8.59 -10.19 6.95
C LYS A 4 -8.22 -11.68 6.84
N ARG A 5 -9.09 -12.50 6.25
CA ARG A 5 -8.83 -13.94 6.05
C ARG A 5 -7.59 -14.18 5.18
N ALA A 6 -7.39 -13.38 4.14
CA ALA A 6 -6.21 -13.47 3.30
C ALA A 6 -4.92 -13.17 4.09
N LYS A 7 -4.95 -12.16 4.98
CA LYS A 7 -3.82 -11.86 5.88
C LYS A 7 -3.59 -12.96 6.91
N ASP A 8 -4.65 -13.47 7.54
CA ASP A 8 -4.57 -14.48 8.60
C ASP A 8 -4.01 -15.82 8.08
N ARG A 9 -4.14 -16.10 6.77
CA ARG A 9 -3.55 -17.28 6.12
C ARG A 9 -2.03 -17.19 5.92
N VAL A 10 -1.44 -15.99 5.99
CA VAL A 10 0.01 -15.80 5.76
C VAL A 10 0.76 -16.16 7.04
N ASP A 11 1.09 -17.44 7.19
CA ASP A 11 1.94 -17.96 8.25
C ASP A 11 3.36 -18.29 7.74
N THR A 12 4.20 -18.78 8.65
CA THR A 12 5.60 -19.14 8.36
C THR A 12 5.71 -20.21 7.27
N GLU A 13 4.84 -21.22 7.27
CA GLU A 13 4.89 -22.32 6.31
C GLU A 13 4.43 -21.88 4.93
N TYR A 14 3.39 -21.03 4.88
CA TYR A 14 2.96 -20.37 3.66
C TYR A 14 4.09 -19.55 3.05
N VAL A 15 4.78 -18.72 3.84
CA VAL A 15 5.92 -17.91 3.35
C VAL A 15 7.03 -18.80 2.79
N LYS A 16 7.42 -19.87 3.50
CA LYS A 16 8.42 -20.83 3.00
C LYS A 16 8.00 -21.45 1.66
N SER A 17 6.73 -21.86 1.54
CA SER A 17 6.21 -22.45 0.31
C SER A 17 6.28 -21.49 -0.88
N VAL A 18 5.98 -20.20 -0.66
CA VAL A 18 6.06 -19.16 -1.70
C VAL A 18 7.52 -18.91 -2.09
N VAL A 19 8.45 -18.83 -1.13
CA VAL A 19 9.88 -18.66 -1.41
C VAL A 19 10.40 -19.82 -2.29
N GLN A 20 10.04 -21.06 -1.96
CA GLN A 20 10.42 -22.23 -2.74
C GLN A 20 9.82 -22.18 -4.16
N LEU A 21 8.53 -21.85 -4.27
CA LEU A 21 7.85 -21.72 -5.57
C LEU A 21 8.52 -20.68 -6.45
N VAL A 22 8.78 -19.48 -5.94
CA VAL A 22 9.41 -18.38 -6.70
C VAL A 22 10.84 -18.73 -7.08
N SER A 23 11.59 -19.40 -6.21
CA SER A 23 12.96 -19.83 -6.49
C SER A 23 13.04 -20.85 -7.63
N LEU A 24 12.06 -21.76 -7.71
CA LEU A 24 12.01 -22.81 -8.73
C LEU A 24 11.47 -22.31 -10.08
N SER A 25 10.43 -21.47 -10.04
CA SER A 25 9.66 -21.10 -11.23
C SER A 25 10.01 -19.73 -11.81
N ARG A 26 10.77 -18.91 -11.09
CA ARG A 26 10.90 -17.45 -11.35
C ARG A 26 9.53 -16.79 -11.58
N ALA A 27 8.48 -17.30 -10.95
CA ALA A 27 7.13 -16.81 -11.16
C ALA A 27 7.04 -15.32 -10.81
N SER A 28 6.58 -14.53 -11.78
CA SER A 28 6.17 -13.14 -11.57
C SER A 28 4.64 -13.10 -11.64
N PRO A 29 3.95 -12.63 -10.58
CA PRO A 29 2.50 -12.46 -10.62
C PRO A 29 2.10 -11.52 -11.75
N ALA A 30 1.04 -11.86 -12.48
CA ALA A 30 0.41 -10.92 -13.40
C ALA A 30 -0.14 -9.73 -12.59
N THR A 31 0.06 -8.52 -13.11
CA THR A 31 -0.33 -7.27 -12.43
C THR A 31 -1.49 -6.56 -13.12
N ASP A 32 -2.16 -7.24 -14.06
CA ASP A 32 -3.27 -6.66 -14.82
C ASP A 32 -4.57 -6.91 -14.07
N GLY A 33 -5.37 -5.85 -13.90
CA GLY A 33 -6.60 -5.90 -13.10
C GLY A 33 -6.37 -6.10 -11.59
N VAL A 34 -5.13 -5.98 -11.10
CA VAL A 34 -4.78 -6.10 -9.68
C VAL A 34 -4.31 -4.75 -9.14
N LEU A 35 -4.75 -4.40 -7.93
CA LEU A 35 -4.24 -3.27 -7.17
C LEU A 35 -3.31 -3.77 -6.06
N ILE A 36 -2.08 -3.23 -6.00
CA ILE A 36 -1.14 -3.56 -4.94
C ILE A 36 -1.24 -2.51 -3.83
N ILE A 37 -1.52 -2.94 -2.60
CA ILE A 37 -1.62 -2.04 -1.44
C ILE A 37 -0.40 -2.25 -0.53
N SER A 38 0.33 -1.17 -0.24
CA SER A 38 1.49 -1.18 0.66
C SER A 38 1.25 -0.29 1.87
N GLN A 39 1.36 -0.87 3.08
CA GLN A 39 1.18 -0.14 4.33
C GLN A 39 2.53 0.36 4.85
N TRP A 40 2.72 1.68 4.82
CA TRP A 40 3.93 2.36 5.31
C TRP A 40 3.78 2.91 6.73
N SER A 41 2.56 2.96 7.26
CA SER A 41 2.26 3.51 8.61
C SER A 41 2.97 2.83 9.79
N LYS A 42 3.60 1.67 9.58
CA LYS A 42 4.35 0.94 10.61
C LYS A 42 5.87 0.91 10.38
N LEU A 43 6.35 1.52 9.29
CA LEU A 43 7.77 1.50 8.96
C LEU A 43 8.60 2.47 9.83
N GLY A 44 7.96 3.45 10.46
CA GLY A 44 8.65 4.42 11.32
C GLY A 44 9.39 5.51 10.56
N LEU A 45 9.11 5.68 9.27
CA LEU A 45 9.73 6.68 8.41
C LEU A 45 9.46 8.11 8.93
N GLU A 46 8.33 8.34 9.60
CA GLU A 46 7.95 9.61 10.21
C GLU A 46 8.76 9.98 11.47
N ARG A 47 9.52 9.03 12.02
CA ARG A 47 10.34 9.22 13.24
C ARG A 47 11.82 9.39 12.96
N ILE A 48 12.24 9.28 11.69
CA ILE A 48 13.65 9.43 11.31
C ILE A 48 14.06 10.89 11.54
N ASP A 49 15.17 11.10 12.24
CA ASP A 49 15.76 12.40 12.46
C ASP A 49 17.28 12.30 12.28
N PHE A 50 17.81 13.08 11.34
CA PHE A 50 19.24 13.14 11.04
C PHE A 50 19.95 14.33 11.73
N GLY A 51 19.30 14.94 12.72
CA GLY A 51 19.74 16.20 13.36
C GLY A 51 19.14 17.46 12.72
N MET A 52 18.22 17.29 11.77
CA MET A 52 17.50 18.38 11.08
C MET A 52 16.01 18.43 11.47
N GLY A 53 15.60 17.60 12.43
CA GLY A 53 14.20 17.41 12.79
C GLY A 53 13.53 16.29 12.00
N ARG A 54 12.30 15.96 12.39
CA ARG A 54 11.50 14.90 11.78
C ARG A 54 10.90 15.33 10.43
N PRO A 55 10.69 14.39 9.49
CA PRO A 55 10.11 14.71 8.19
C PRO A 55 8.65 15.14 8.30
N VAL A 56 8.33 16.25 7.63
CA VAL A 56 6.94 16.73 7.47
C VAL A 56 6.19 15.91 6.41
N HIS A 57 6.91 15.31 5.47
CA HIS A 57 6.34 14.48 4.41
C HIS A 57 7.19 13.24 4.15
N VAL A 58 6.53 12.09 4.02
CA VAL A 58 7.09 10.84 3.53
C VAL A 58 6.11 10.28 2.50
N GLY A 59 6.61 9.91 1.33
CA GLY A 59 5.79 9.38 0.25
C GLY A 59 6.61 8.69 -0.84
N PRO A 60 5.94 7.93 -1.72
CA PRO A 60 6.56 7.34 -2.89
C PRO A 60 6.96 8.44 -3.90
N ILE A 61 7.99 8.20 -4.71
CA ILE A 61 8.42 9.15 -5.76
C ILE A 61 7.54 9.01 -7.01
N CYS A 62 7.30 7.78 -7.48
CA CYS A 62 6.41 7.46 -8.60
C CYS A 62 5.94 6.01 -8.47
N SER A 63 4.69 5.73 -8.87
CA SER A 63 4.15 4.38 -8.97
C SER A 63 3.01 4.35 -9.98
N ASP A 64 2.94 3.29 -10.77
CA ASP A 64 1.93 3.04 -11.79
C ASP A 64 0.76 2.18 -11.30
N LYS A 65 0.97 1.27 -10.33
CA LYS A 65 -0.04 0.28 -9.88
C LYS A 65 -0.20 0.15 -8.35
N TYR A 66 0.40 1.04 -7.56
CA TYR A 66 0.35 0.95 -6.10
C TYR A 66 -0.61 1.93 -5.43
N CYS A 67 -1.14 1.48 -4.30
CA CYS A 67 -1.81 2.26 -3.28
C CYS A 67 -0.95 2.21 -2.00
N TYR A 68 -0.44 3.36 -1.56
CA TYR A 68 0.37 3.46 -0.33
C TYR A 68 -0.45 4.10 0.79
N ILE A 69 -0.39 3.50 1.97
CA ILE A 69 -1.00 4.05 3.19
C ILE A 69 0.11 4.51 4.12
N ALA A 70 0.23 5.82 4.28
CA ALA A 70 1.28 6.48 5.06
C ALA A 70 0.69 7.24 6.27
N PRO A 71 1.48 7.44 7.34
CA PRO A 71 1.05 8.27 8.46
C PRO A 71 1.00 9.75 8.05
N VAL A 72 0.17 10.53 8.73
CA VAL A 72 0.13 11.99 8.57
C VAL A 72 1.00 12.64 9.64
N TYR A 73 1.81 13.62 9.24
CA TYR A 73 2.68 14.32 10.18
C TYR A 73 1.86 14.94 11.31
N ASN A 74 2.23 14.60 12.55
CA ASN A 74 1.62 15.09 13.78
C ASN A 74 0.11 14.81 13.92
N GLN A 75 -0.42 13.77 13.26
CA GLN A 75 -1.80 13.32 13.42
C GLN A 75 -1.83 11.80 13.63
N THR A 76 -2.40 11.35 14.74
CA THR A 76 -2.39 9.92 15.14
C THR A 76 -3.60 9.14 14.64
N ASP A 77 -4.68 9.84 14.29
CA ASP A 77 -5.98 9.31 13.86
C ASP A 77 -6.22 9.47 12.34
N ALA A 78 -5.22 9.97 11.60
CA ALA A 78 -5.31 10.21 10.18
C ALA A 78 -4.30 9.37 9.39
N VAL A 79 -4.69 9.02 8.16
CA VAL A 79 -3.82 8.35 7.18
C VAL A 79 -3.82 9.13 5.87
N LYS A 80 -2.66 9.16 5.21
CA LYS A 80 -2.52 9.65 3.85
C LYS A 80 -2.49 8.47 2.90
N VAL A 81 -3.30 8.52 1.85
CA VAL A 81 -3.34 7.48 0.83
C VAL A 81 -2.82 8.05 -0.48
N PHE A 82 -1.80 7.42 -1.06
CA PHE A 82 -1.32 7.71 -2.41
C PHE A 82 -1.81 6.61 -3.33
N VAL A 83 -2.65 6.92 -4.32
CA VAL A 83 -3.22 5.92 -5.24
C VAL A 83 -2.86 6.27 -6.67
N ALA A 84 -2.25 5.33 -7.37
CA ALA A 84 -2.07 5.41 -8.82
C ALA A 84 -3.33 4.90 -9.53
N ILE A 85 -3.94 5.74 -10.36
CA ILE A 85 -5.09 5.39 -11.20
C ILE A 85 -4.92 5.96 -12.62
N PRO A 86 -5.54 5.36 -13.65
CA PRO A 86 -5.59 5.95 -14.97
C PRO A 86 -6.23 7.34 -14.93
N ALA A 87 -5.67 8.29 -15.68
CA ALA A 87 -6.18 9.65 -15.76
C ALA A 87 -7.67 9.71 -16.18
N SER A 88 -8.09 8.80 -17.05
CA SER A 88 -9.49 8.66 -17.50
C SER A 88 -10.48 8.27 -16.39
N SER A 89 -9.99 7.81 -15.24
CA SER A 89 -10.82 7.31 -14.13
C SER A 89 -10.81 8.21 -12.91
N VAL A 90 -10.12 9.35 -12.95
CA VAL A 90 -9.96 10.27 -11.81
C VAL A 90 -11.32 10.82 -11.34
N ASP A 91 -12.15 11.30 -12.26
CA ASP A 91 -13.46 11.88 -11.91
C ASP A 91 -14.39 10.85 -11.25
N GLN A 92 -14.42 9.63 -11.79
CA GLN A 92 -15.20 8.54 -11.22
C GLN A 92 -14.66 8.13 -9.84
N TYR A 93 -13.35 8.06 -9.68
CA TYR A 93 -12.72 7.76 -8.40
C TYR A 93 -13.07 8.80 -7.34
N GLU A 94 -12.96 10.09 -7.67
CA GLU A 94 -13.35 11.17 -6.76
C GLU A 94 -14.83 11.13 -6.40
N HIS A 95 -15.71 10.82 -7.36
CA HIS A 95 -17.13 10.68 -7.11
C HIS A 95 -17.42 9.56 -6.10
N LEU A 96 -16.79 8.39 -6.27
CA LEU A 96 -16.96 7.25 -5.37
C LEU A 96 -16.40 7.51 -3.96
N LEU A 97 -15.32 8.29 -3.83
CA LEU A 97 -14.81 8.72 -2.52
C LEU A 97 -15.78 9.62 -1.77
N LYS A 98 -16.48 10.50 -2.48
CA LYS A 98 -17.45 11.45 -1.92
C LYS A 98 -18.82 10.78 -1.64
N CYS A 99 -19.20 9.79 -2.45
CA CYS A 99 -20.47 9.05 -2.35
C CYS A 99 -20.24 7.52 -2.26
N PRO A 100 -19.82 7.00 -1.10
CA PRO A 100 -19.40 5.59 -0.97
C PRO A 100 -20.54 4.55 -0.98
N ARG A 101 -21.77 4.91 -1.39
CA ARG A 101 -22.97 4.05 -1.32
C ARG A 101 -23.91 4.18 -2.52
N SER A 102 -23.39 4.28 -3.74
CA SER A 102 -24.17 3.97 -4.95
C SER A 102 -24.21 2.47 -5.22
#